data_AF-A0A1Y3NS77-F1
#
_entry.id   AF-A0A1Y3NS77-F1
#
_cell.length_a   1.000
_cell.length_b   1.000
_cell.length_c   1.000
_cell.angle_alpha   90.00
_cell.angle_beta   90.00
_cell.angle_gamma   90.00
#
_symmetry.space_group_name_H-M   'P 1'
#
loop_
_entity.id
_entity.type
_entity.pdbx_description
1 polymer ?
#
loop_
_entity_poly.entity_id
_entity_poly.type
_entity_poly.pdbx_seq_one_letter_code
_entity_poly.pdbx_strand_id
1 'polypeptide(L)'
;EEFISSDDYALRKIGDGTSIFVKYYILPDFFVNEVYRIRHLPGAKKGISAATITGFNVGVLEGLSEKTLNATLIAFQFITSKQTQKKYFLRHQLVTGIMSLYDDEDICSITDCDLFKNFQPIGRPINATDNFYEYSEKFKKYINEFLYDHTKNVSAEETLKSIDDITRIYQINIDTEYSYIGLIISIIIFSLIGIMVASLIFLFMENFNPFFEYLPLDLWVLVVFGSVVMLCSIFTKFGEGLLDFLYFLCGYKIDNIYVEDGKNFEACNMESIFVTSISNYGLSYGIRLVFGLLQKRNIRESFINKVNKGFINNESMNNSKIKSSQFNDTSCITGNDTNYSAHTYTNNTESNNSNNKNETQSVKTSILSKIIDYHYTT
;
A
#
# COMPACT_ATOMS: atom_id res chain seq x y z
N GLU A 1 20.44 -33.13 -7.06
CA GLU A 1 20.72 -32.36 -8.29
C GLU A 1 19.56 -32.40 -9.28
N GLU A 2 19.02 -33.57 -9.66
CA GLU A 2 17.90 -33.65 -10.63
C GLU A 2 16.62 -32.92 -10.19
N PHE A 3 16.30 -32.87 -8.89
CA PHE A 3 15.10 -32.16 -8.41
C PHE A 3 15.25 -30.62 -8.38
N ILE A 4 16.45 -30.10 -8.66
CA ILE A 4 16.76 -28.66 -8.78
C ILE A 4 16.96 -28.29 -10.26
N SER A 5 16.88 -29.26 -11.17
CA SER A 5 17.10 -29.02 -12.59
C SER A 5 16.04 -28.08 -13.18
N SER A 6 16.42 -27.28 -14.17
CA SER A 6 15.52 -26.38 -14.87
C SER A 6 14.40 -27.11 -15.63
N ASP A 7 13.38 -26.36 -16.03
CA ASP A 7 12.28 -26.83 -16.87
C ASP A 7 12.78 -27.53 -18.15
N ASP A 8 13.90 -27.08 -18.72
CA ASP A 8 14.55 -27.71 -19.88
C ASP A 8 14.94 -29.16 -19.65
N TYR A 9 15.37 -29.50 -18.42
CA TYR A 9 15.72 -30.88 -18.08
C TYR A 9 14.47 -31.75 -18.13
N ALA A 10 13.38 -31.32 -17.50
CA ALA A 10 12.12 -32.04 -17.51
C ALA A 10 11.58 -32.20 -18.94
N LEU A 11 11.65 -31.14 -19.76
CA LEU A 11 11.22 -31.18 -21.16
C LEU A 11 12.04 -32.17 -21.98
N ARG A 12 13.37 -32.20 -21.80
CA ARG A 12 14.24 -33.18 -22.46
C ARG A 12 13.88 -34.61 -22.06
N LYS A 13 13.60 -34.84 -20.77
CA LYS A 13 13.16 -36.14 -20.26
C LYS A 13 11.82 -36.60 -20.80
N ILE A 14 10.91 -35.66 -21.03
CA ILE A 14 9.62 -35.92 -21.69
C ILE A 14 9.81 -36.31 -23.16
N GLY A 15 10.74 -35.66 -23.87
CA GLY A 15 11.02 -35.96 -25.27
C GLY A 15 11.80 -37.26 -25.48
N ASP A 16 12.78 -37.57 -24.61
CA ASP A 16 13.66 -38.73 -24.77
C ASP A 16 13.09 -40.04 -24.19
N GLY A 17 12.06 -39.98 -23.34
CA GLY A 17 11.45 -41.18 -22.75
C GLY A 17 12.29 -41.86 -21.68
N THR A 18 13.33 -41.20 -21.14
CA THR A 18 14.32 -41.85 -20.26
C THR A 18 14.01 -41.79 -18.76
N SER A 19 12.93 -41.10 -18.36
CA SER A 19 12.51 -41.01 -16.96
C SER A 19 11.28 -41.87 -16.69
N ILE A 20 11.17 -42.40 -15.47
CA ILE A 20 9.99 -43.21 -15.09
C ILE A 20 8.79 -42.29 -14.82
N PHE A 21 9.02 -41.18 -14.12
CA PHE A 21 8.01 -40.17 -13.81
C PHE A 21 8.56 -38.78 -14.09
N VAL A 22 7.75 -37.95 -14.73
CA VAL A 22 8.06 -36.52 -14.93
C VAL A 22 6.83 -35.71 -14.55
N LYS A 23 7.02 -34.68 -13.72
CA LYS A 23 5.99 -33.69 -13.39
C LYS A 23 6.23 -32.46 -14.24
N TYR A 24 5.25 -32.09 -15.07
CA TYR A 24 5.34 -30.92 -15.92
C TYR A 24 3.95 -30.37 -16.27
N TYR A 25 3.92 -29.27 -17.02
CA TYR A 25 2.70 -28.76 -17.63
C TYR A 25 2.13 -29.78 -18.63
N ILE A 26 0.82 -29.69 -18.88
CA ILE A 26 0.19 -30.45 -19.97
C ILE A 26 0.71 -29.88 -21.28
N LEU A 27 1.46 -30.70 -22.01
CA LEU A 27 2.03 -30.34 -23.31
C LEU A 27 1.17 -30.93 -24.44
N PRO A 28 1.18 -30.30 -25.62
CA PRO A 28 0.71 -30.96 -26.84
C PRO A 28 1.41 -32.30 -27.08
N ASP A 29 0.67 -33.29 -27.59
CA ASP A 29 1.15 -34.66 -27.75
C ASP A 29 2.43 -34.77 -28.57
N PHE A 30 2.65 -33.87 -29.54
CA PHE A 30 3.84 -33.89 -30.39
C PHE A 30 5.16 -33.57 -29.65
N PHE A 31 5.08 -33.02 -28.43
CA PHE A 31 6.26 -32.82 -27.56
C PHE A 31 6.52 -34.00 -26.62
N VAL A 32 5.57 -34.94 -26.51
CA VAL A 32 5.58 -36.01 -25.50
C VAL A 32 5.97 -37.31 -26.17
N ASN A 33 6.99 -37.99 -25.66
CA ASN A 33 7.36 -39.31 -26.14
C ASN A 33 6.21 -40.31 -25.92
N GLU A 34 5.94 -41.17 -26.89
CA GLU A 34 4.82 -42.13 -26.89
C GLU A 34 4.84 -43.10 -25.69
N VAL A 35 5.99 -43.28 -25.02
CA VAL A 35 6.10 -44.10 -23.81
C VAL A 35 5.38 -43.48 -22.61
N TYR A 36 5.17 -42.17 -22.61
CA TYR A 36 4.53 -41.47 -21.50
C TYR A 36 3.01 -41.45 -21.64
N ARG A 37 2.34 -41.51 -20.49
CA ARG A 37 0.91 -41.24 -20.37
C ARG A 37 0.66 -40.24 -19.26
N ILE A 38 -0.26 -39.33 -19.50
CA ILE A 38 -0.69 -38.35 -18.50
C ILE A 38 -1.54 -39.06 -17.44
N ARG A 39 -1.28 -38.74 -16.17
CA ARG A 39 -1.98 -39.28 -15.01
C ARG A 39 -2.23 -38.16 -13.99
N HIS A 40 -3.23 -38.37 -13.13
CA HIS A 40 -3.47 -37.48 -12.00
C HIS A 40 -2.22 -37.41 -11.10
N LEU A 41 -1.86 -36.19 -10.69
CA LEU A 41 -0.82 -36.00 -9.70
C LEU A 41 -1.25 -36.61 -8.36
N PRO A 42 -0.43 -37.48 -7.74
CA PRO A 42 -0.79 -38.08 -6.46
C PRO A 42 -0.86 -37.01 -5.38
N GLY A 43 -1.95 -37.00 -4.61
CA GLY A 43 -2.08 -36.19 -3.40
C GLY A 43 -1.72 -36.95 -2.13
N ALA A 44 -1.70 -36.23 -1.00
CA ALA A 44 -1.38 -36.80 0.31
C ALA A 44 -2.44 -37.78 0.85
N LYS A 45 -3.66 -37.75 0.29
CA LYS A 45 -4.78 -38.62 0.69
C LYS A 45 -5.28 -39.41 -0.51
N LYS A 46 -5.71 -40.65 -0.28
CA LYS A 46 -6.29 -41.51 -1.33
C LYS A 46 -7.50 -40.81 -1.97
N GLY A 47 -7.54 -40.79 -3.30
CA GLY A 47 -8.60 -40.15 -4.07
C GLY A 47 -8.49 -38.63 -4.19
N ILE A 48 -7.43 -38.03 -3.61
CA ILE A 48 -7.12 -36.61 -3.77
C ILE A 48 -5.95 -36.48 -4.73
N SER A 49 -6.11 -35.60 -5.71
CA SER A 49 -5.05 -35.14 -6.60
C SER A 49 -4.86 -33.63 -6.41
N ALA A 50 -3.64 -33.16 -6.66
CA ALA A 50 -3.33 -31.74 -6.54
C ALA A 50 -2.59 -31.29 -7.80
N ALA A 51 -3.25 -30.45 -8.60
CA ALA A 51 -2.66 -29.77 -9.74
C ALA A 51 -2.98 -28.28 -9.65
N THR A 52 -2.00 -27.42 -9.81
CA THR A 52 -2.24 -25.97 -9.86
C THR A 52 -2.73 -25.59 -11.25
N ILE A 53 -3.79 -24.77 -11.34
CA ILE A 53 -4.20 -24.20 -12.63
C ILE A 53 -3.18 -23.16 -13.05
N THR A 54 -2.77 -23.26 -14.32
CA THR A 54 -2.12 -22.20 -15.05
C THR A 54 -2.84 -22.04 -16.38
N GLY A 55 -2.75 -20.86 -16.98
CA GLY A 55 -3.39 -20.61 -18.26
C GLY A 55 -3.14 -19.18 -18.74
N PHE A 56 -3.70 -18.90 -19.90
CA PHE A 56 -3.68 -17.58 -20.49
C PHE A 56 -4.98 -16.88 -20.18
N ASN A 57 -4.88 -15.71 -19.55
CA ASN A 57 -6.01 -14.81 -19.39
C ASN A 57 -5.99 -13.81 -20.55
N VAL A 58 -7.17 -13.51 -21.07
CA VAL A 58 -7.35 -12.43 -22.04
C VAL A 58 -8.17 -11.35 -21.36
N GLY A 59 -7.68 -10.11 -21.38
CA GLY A 59 -8.34 -8.96 -20.78
C GLY A 59 -8.77 -7.93 -21.83
N VAL A 60 -9.78 -7.13 -21.50
CA VAL A 60 -10.20 -5.97 -22.29
C VAL A 60 -9.66 -4.72 -21.61
N LEU A 61 -8.98 -3.86 -22.36
CA LEU A 61 -8.44 -2.60 -21.82
C LEU A 61 -9.58 -1.65 -21.43
N GLU A 62 -9.42 -0.95 -20.31
CA GLU A 62 -10.34 0.11 -19.89
C GLU A 62 -10.19 1.36 -20.76
N GLY A 63 -11.27 2.15 -20.93
CA GLY A 63 -11.24 3.42 -21.67
C GLY A 63 -11.26 3.30 -23.20
N LEU A 64 -11.63 2.13 -23.73
CA LEU A 64 -11.84 1.96 -25.18
C LEU A 64 -13.08 2.74 -25.66
N SER A 65 -13.00 3.27 -26.89
CA SER A 65 -14.19 3.84 -27.55
C SER A 65 -15.28 2.77 -27.71
N GLU A 66 -16.55 3.14 -27.68
CA GLU A 66 -17.68 2.19 -27.79
C GLU A 66 -17.56 1.28 -29.02
N LYS A 67 -17.16 1.83 -30.17
CA LYS A 67 -16.94 1.07 -31.40
C LYS A 67 -15.81 0.04 -31.23
N THR A 68 -14.69 0.44 -30.61
CA THR A 68 -13.55 -0.45 -30.36
C THR A 68 -13.91 -1.52 -29.36
N LEU A 69 -14.59 -1.15 -28.28
CA LEU A 69 -15.06 -2.07 -27.25
C LEU A 69 -15.98 -3.13 -27.87
N ASN A 70 -16.97 -2.74 -28.67
CA ASN A 70 -17.87 -3.68 -29.34
C ASN A 70 -17.13 -4.65 -30.27
N ALA A 71 -16.17 -4.15 -31.07
CA ALA A 71 -15.35 -5.01 -31.92
C ALA A 71 -14.47 -5.98 -31.12
N THR A 72 -13.87 -5.49 -30.02
CA THR A 72 -13.07 -6.32 -29.10
C THR A 72 -13.92 -7.41 -28.45
N LEU A 73 -15.14 -7.09 -28.00
CA LEU A 73 -16.05 -8.07 -27.40
C LEU A 73 -16.45 -9.16 -28.39
N ILE A 74 -16.70 -8.82 -29.67
CA ILE A 74 -16.99 -9.81 -30.72
C ILE A 74 -15.78 -10.74 -30.93
N ALA A 75 -14.57 -10.17 -31.04
CA ALA A 75 -13.36 -10.95 -31.18
C ALA A 75 -13.14 -11.86 -29.96
N PHE A 76 -13.35 -11.34 -28.75
CA PHE A 76 -13.22 -12.06 -27.50
C PHE A 76 -14.19 -13.25 -27.43
N GLN A 77 -15.47 -13.03 -27.73
CA GLN A 77 -16.48 -14.08 -27.79
C GLN A 77 -16.11 -15.15 -28.81
N PHE A 78 -15.60 -14.76 -29.98
CA PHE A 78 -15.19 -15.70 -31.02
C PHE A 78 -14.02 -16.59 -30.56
N ILE A 79 -12.94 -16.01 -30.01
CA ILE A 79 -11.74 -16.77 -29.60
C ILE A 79 -11.98 -17.64 -28.35
N THR A 80 -12.89 -17.23 -27.48
CA THR A 80 -13.26 -17.98 -26.26
C THR A 80 -14.44 -18.92 -26.47
N SER A 81 -15.07 -18.92 -27.65
CA SER A 81 -16.22 -19.78 -27.93
C SER A 81 -15.87 -21.27 -27.85
N LYS A 82 -16.84 -22.07 -27.42
CA LYS A 82 -16.75 -23.54 -27.35
C LYS A 82 -16.32 -24.15 -28.70
N GLN A 83 -16.85 -23.63 -29.81
CA GLN A 83 -16.53 -24.13 -31.16
C GLN A 83 -15.08 -23.84 -31.56
N THR A 84 -14.59 -22.63 -31.30
CA THR A 84 -13.19 -22.26 -31.57
C THR A 84 -12.24 -23.08 -30.72
N GLN A 85 -12.50 -23.16 -29.41
CA GLN A 85 -11.71 -23.97 -28.48
C GLN A 85 -11.69 -25.46 -28.87
N LYS A 86 -12.84 -26.05 -29.25
CA LYS A 86 -12.94 -27.42 -29.79
C LYS A 86 -12.04 -27.60 -31.02
N LYS A 87 -12.13 -26.69 -31.99
CA LYS A 87 -11.36 -26.75 -33.23
C LYS A 87 -9.84 -26.74 -32.99
N TYR A 88 -9.36 -25.90 -32.07
CA TYR A 88 -7.94 -25.84 -31.75
C TYR A 88 -7.48 -27.01 -30.88
N PHE A 89 -8.34 -27.52 -29.99
CA PHE A 89 -8.07 -28.73 -29.23
C PHE A 89 -7.90 -29.95 -30.14
N LEU A 90 -8.81 -30.15 -31.09
CA LEU A 90 -8.74 -31.23 -32.10
C LEU A 90 -7.49 -31.15 -33.00
N ARG A 91 -6.82 -30.00 -33.03
CA ARG A 91 -5.55 -29.80 -33.75
C ARG A 91 -4.32 -29.95 -32.85
N HIS A 92 -4.51 -30.35 -31.60
CA HIS A 92 -3.47 -30.42 -30.56
C HIS A 92 -2.74 -29.07 -30.37
N GLN A 93 -3.43 -27.95 -30.61
CA GLN A 93 -2.86 -26.60 -30.51
C GLN A 93 -3.16 -25.92 -29.17
N LEU A 94 -4.16 -26.41 -28.43
CA LEU A 94 -4.48 -25.94 -27.09
C LEU A 94 -5.09 -27.05 -26.24
N VAL A 95 -4.93 -26.92 -24.94
CA VAL A 95 -5.73 -27.65 -23.94
C VAL A 95 -6.79 -26.69 -23.42
N THR A 96 -8.05 -27.10 -23.47
CA THR A 96 -9.17 -26.19 -23.17
C THR A 96 -9.56 -26.25 -21.71
N GLY A 97 -9.87 -25.08 -21.13
CA GLY A 97 -10.48 -24.97 -19.80
C GLY A 97 -12.01 -25.15 -19.80
N ILE A 98 -12.65 -25.32 -20.97
CA ILE A 98 -14.10 -25.47 -21.06
C ILE A 98 -14.48 -26.92 -20.75
N MET A 99 -14.86 -27.19 -19.50
CA MET A 99 -15.12 -28.56 -19.05
C MET A 99 -16.18 -29.32 -19.87
N SER A 100 -17.21 -28.61 -20.34
CA SER A 100 -18.25 -29.22 -21.19
C SER A 100 -17.78 -29.69 -22.57
N LEU A 101 -16.53 -29.41 -22.97
CA LEU A 101 -15.94 -30.00 -24.17
C LEU A 101 -15.48 -31.44 -23.95
N TYR A 102 -15.21 -31.85 -22.71
CA TYR A 102 -14.84 -33.23 -22.40
C TYR A 102 -16.05 -34.18 -22.38
N ASP A 103 -17.28 -33.68 -22.58
CA ASP A 103 -18.47 -34.50 -22.84
C ASP A 103 -18.68 -34.78 -24.33
N ASP A 104 -17.85 -34.20 -25.20
CA ASP A 104 -17.96 -34.32 -26.65
C ASP A 104 -17.20 -35.56 -27.15
N GLU A 105 -17.87 -36.44 -27.87
CA GLU A 105 -17.31 -37.70 -28.38
C GLU A 105 -16.07 -37.47 -29.27
N ASP A 106 -16.05 -36.41 -30.07
CA ASP A 106 -14.91 -36.11 -30.94
C ASP A 106 -13.66 -35.79 -30.11
N ILE A 107 -13.83 -35.06 -29.00
CA ILE A 107 -12.74 -34.70 -28.09
C ILE A 107 -12.23 -35.95 -27.37
N CYS A 108 -13.15 -36.77 -26.86
CA CYS A 108 -12.80 -37.99 -26.13
C CYS A 108 -12.23 -39.09 -27.02
N SER A 109 -12.41 -39.00 -28.34
CA SER A 109 -11.78 -39.91 -29.30
C SER A 109 -10.26 -39.72 -29.38
N ILE A 110 -9.75 -38.53 -29.05
CA ILE A 110 -8.31 -38.20 -29.13
C ILE A 110 -7.66 -37.95 -27.77
N THR A 111 -8.42 -37.92 -26.68
CA THR A 111 -7.89 -37.63 -25.35
C THR A 111 -8.60 -38.41 -24.24
N ASP A 112 -7.95 -38.56 -23.09
CA ASP A 112 -8.54 -39.20 -21.92
C ASP A 112 -9.48 -38.21 -21.19
N CYS A 113 -10.72 -38.10 -21.66
CA CYS A 113 -11.70 -37.18 -21.08
C CYS A 113 -11.96 -37.44 -19.59
N ASP A 114 -11.92 -38.70 -19.15
CA ASP A 114 -12.14 -39.05 -17.75
C ASP A 114 -11.03 -38.47 -16.87
N LEU A 115 -9.78 -38.48 -17.33
CA LEU A 115 -8.68 -37.76 -16.67
C LEU A 115 -8.99 -36.26 -16.51
N PHE A 116 -9.45 -35.59 -17.58
CA PHE A 116 -9.69 -34.15 -17.52
C PHE A 116 -10.91 -33.77 -16.67
N LYS A 117 -11.99 -34.55 -16.73
CA LYS A 117 -13.21 -34.34 -15.92
C LYS A 117 -12.96 -34.49 -14.43
N ASN A 118 -12.04 -35.39 -14.06
CA ASN A 118 -11.73 -35.68 -12.66
C ASN A 118 -10.55 -34.86 -12.13
N PHE A 119 -10.07 -33.83 -12.85
CA PHE A 119 -9.07 -32.94 -12.30
C PHE A 119 -9.60 -32.20 -11.08
N GLN A 120 -8.77 -32.15 -10.03
CA GLN A 120 -9.01 -31.37 -8.82
C GLN A 120 -8.03 -30.19 -8.80
N PRO A 121 -8.30 -29.16 -9.60
CA PRO A 121 -7.42 -28.02 -9.65
C PRO A 121 -7.40 -27.24 -8.34
N ILE A 122 -6.23 -26.76 -7.96
CA ILE A 122 -6.04 -25.82 -6.86
C ILE A 122 -5.73 -24.45 -7.47
N GLY A 123 -6.52 -23.45 -7.09
CA GLY A 123 -6.30 -22.05 -7.46
C GLY A 123 -5.00 -21.51 -6.86
N ARG A 124 -4.36 -20.58 -7.56
CA ARG A 124 -3.26 -19.80 -6.99
C ARG A 124 -3.81 -18.86 -5.90
N PRO A 125 -3.06 -18.54 -4.85
CA PRO A 125 -3.49 -17.64 -3.78
C PRO A 125 -3.47 -16.16 -4.22
N ILE A 126 -4.14 -15.84 -5.34
CA ILE A 126 -4.15 -14.49 -5.92
C ILE A 126 -4.87 -13.47 -5.05
N ASN A 127 -5.78 -13.90 -4.18
CA ASN A 127 -6.49 -13.02 -3.25
C ASN A 127 -5.69 -12.75 -1.97
N ALA A 128 -4.63 -13.52 -1.71
CA ALA A 128 -3.84 -13.41 -0.49
C ALA A 128 -2.60 -12.53 -0.65
N THR A 129 -2.26 -12.15 -1.89
CA THR A 129 -1.10 -11.32 -2.20
C THR A 129 -1.34 -10.50 -3.46
N ASP A 130 -1.04 -9.21 -3.40
CA ASP A 130 -1.10 -8.33 -4.57
C ASP A 130 -0.01 -8.66 -5.59
N ASN A 131 1.09 -9.28 -5.13
CA ASN A 131 2.24 -9.64 -5.96
C ASN A 131 2.51 -11.15 -5.86
N PHE A 132 1.81 -11.91 -6.71
CA PHE A 132 2.01 -13.36 -6.81
C PHE A 132 3.45 -13.74 -7.19
N TYR A 133 4.15 -12.91 -7.98
CA TYR A 133 5.53 -13.19 -8.39
C TYR A 133 6.47 -13.15 -7.18
N GLU A 134 6.37 -12.10 -6.36
CA GLU A 134 7.15 -12.00 -5.13
C GLU A 134 6.80 -13.12 -4.14
N TYR A 135 5.52 -13.44 -3.98
CA TYR A 135 5.08 -14.58 -3.17
C TYR A 135 5.72 -15.88 -3.66
N SER A 136 5.64 -16.16 -4.97
CA SER A 136 6.17 -17.38 -5.57
C SER A 136 7.69 -17.50 -5.37
N GLU A 137 8.43 -16.41 -5.52
CA GLU A 137 9.88 -16.40 -5.31
C GLU A 137 10.24 -16.68 -3.84
N LYS A 138 9.57 -16.04 -2.87
CA LYS A 138 9.77 -16.31 -1.44
C LYS A 138 9.37 -17.76 -1.08
N PHE A 139 8.24 -18.23 -1.58
CA PHE A 139 7.77 -19.60 -1.38
C PHE A 139 8.80 -20.61 -1.86
N LYS A 140 9.27 -20.49 -3.12
CA LYS A 140 10.29 -21.37 -3.70
C LYS A 140 11.59 -21.31 -2.91
N LYS A 141 12.01 -20.12 -2.50
CA LYS A 141 13.21 -19.93 -1.67
C LYS A 141 13.11 -20.75 -0.38
N TYR A 142 12.02 -20.59 0.40
CA TYR A 142 11.87 -21.33 1.66
C TYR A 142 11.79 -22.85 1.47
N ILE A 143 11.08 -23.31 0.43
CA ILE A 143 11.05 -24.74 0.09
C ILE A 143 12.43 -25.26 -0.31
N ASN A 144 13.19 -24.51 -1.11
CA ASN A 144 14.53 -24.91 -1.52
C ASN A 144 15.52 -24.93 -0.36
N GLU A 145 15.43 -23.97 0.55
CA GLU A 145 16.22 -23.94 1.78
C GLU A 145 15.94 -25.18 2.64
N PHE A 146 14.67 -25.54 2.79
CA PHE A 146 14.27 -26.74 3.54
C PHE A 146 14.71 -28.05 2.87
N LEU A 147 14.52 -28.19 1.55
CA LEU A 147 14.77 -29.45 0.85
C LEU A 147 16.26 -29.67 0.53
N TYR A 148 17.02 -28.60 0.29
CA TYR A 148 18.35 -28.70 -0.32
C TYR A 148 19.45 -27.98 0.46
N ASP A 149 19.13 -26.99 1.29
CA ASP A 149 20.14 -26.27 2.08
C ASP A 149 20.34 -26.95 3.44
N HIS A 150 21.14 -28.02 3.44
CA HIS A 150 21.48 -28.76 4.65
C HIS A 150 22.28 -27.94 5.68
N THR A 151 22.77 -26.74 5.31
CA THR A 151 23.52 -25.88 6.24
C THR A 151 22.62 -25.06 7.16
N LYS A 152 21.39 -24.75 6.72
CA LYS A 152 20.45 -23.91 7.48
C LYS A 152 19.70 -24.65 8.60
N ASN A 153 19.70 -25.98 8.59
CA ASN A 153 19.03 -26.84 9.58
C ASN A 153 17.63 -26.32 9.99
N VAL A 154 16.80 -25.99 9.01
CA VAL A 154 15.43 -25.51 9.22
C VAL A 154 14.46 -26.68 9.31
N SER A 155 13.54 -26.62 10.26
CA SER A 155 12.50 -27.62 10.40
C SER A 155 11.36 -27.41 9.38
N ALA A 156 10.56 -28.46 9.15
CA ALA A 156 9.36 -28.36 8.31
C ALA A 156 8.35 -27.37 8.91
N GLU A 157 8.23 -27.34 10.25
CA GLU A 157 7.33 -26.43 10.96
C GLU A 157 7.75 -24.96 10.77
N GLU A 158 9.02 -24.64 10.95
CA GLU A 158 9.55 -23.28 10.72
C GLU A 158 9.42 -22.85 9.26
N THR A 159 9.65 -23.76 8.33
CA THR A 159 9.51 -23.50 6.89
C THR A 159 8.05 -23.20 6.54
N LEU A 160 7.11 -24.03 7.03
CA LEU A 160 5.68 -23.82 6.82
C LEU A 160 5.20 -22.52 7.45
N LYS A 161 5.69 -22.19 8.65
CA LYS A 161 5.43 -20.91 9.29
C LYS A 161 5.94 -19.75 8.44
N SER A 162 7.18 -19.82 7.96
CA SER A 162 7.77 -18.77 7.11
C SER A 162 7.00 -18.57 5.80
N ILE A 163 6.44 -19.65 5.24
CA ILE A 163 5.57 -19.61 4.06
C ILE A 163 4.23 -18.96 4.37
N ASP A 164 3.60 -19.36 5.48
CA ASP A 164 2.34 -18.81 5.94
C ASP A 164 2.46 -17.31 6.26
N ASP A 165 3.60 -16.90 6.82
CA ASP A 165 3.96 -15.51 7.13
C ASP A 165 4.06 -14.61 5.90
N ILE A 166 4.22 -15.16 4.69
CA ILE A 166 4.23 -14.37 3.45
C ILE A 166 2.85 -13.73 3.23
N THR A 167 1.78 -14.44 3.58
CA THR A 167 0.38 -14.03 3.33
C THR A 167 -0.39 -13.69 4.60
N ARG A 168 0.08 -14.16 5.76
CA ARG A 168 -0.62 -13.94 7.04
C ARG A 168 -0.52 -12.47 7.42
N ILE A 169 -1.68 -11.83 7.53
CA ILE A 169 -1.79 -10.49 8.10
C ILE A 169 -1.69 -10.64 9.62
N TYR A 170 -0.58 -10.19 10.19
CA TYR A 170 -0.38 -10.16 11.63
C TYR A 170 -1.15 -8.99 12.25
N GLN A 171 -2.17 -9.31 13.05
CA GLN A 171 -2.83 -8.32 13.90
C GLN A 171 -2.06 -8.20 15.22
N ILE A 172 -1.79 -6.97 15.64
CA ILE A 172 -1.23 -6.71 16.95
C ILE A 172 -2.36 -6.85 17.96
N ASN A 173 -2.29 -7.86 18.82
CA ASN A 173 -3.22 -8.02 19.93
C ASN A 173 -2.71 -7.22 21.16
N ILE A 174 -3.63 -6.68 21.95
CA ILE A 174 -3.33 -6.09 23.26
C ILE A 174 -3.09 -7.20 24.29
N ASP A 175 -3.64 -8.39 24.06
CA ASP A 175 -3.43 -9.55 24.90
C ASP A 175 -1.96 -9.94 24.99
N THR A 176 -1.47 -10.04 26.22
CA THR A 176 -0.10 -10.39 26.56
C THR A 176 0.24 -11.85 26.29
N GLU A 177 -0.75 -12.70 25.99
CA GLU A 177 -0.52 -14.12 25.69
C GLU A 177 0.42 -14.31 24.49
N TYR A 178 0.33 -13.45 23.48
CA TYR A 178 1.13 -13.56 22.25
C TYR A 178 2.28 -12.56 22.19
N SER A 179 2.06 -11.30 22.60
CA SER A 179 3.09 -10.27 22.53
C SER A 179 2.82 -9.09 23.47
N TYR A 180 3.84 -8.65 24.20
CA TYR A 180 3.79 -7.45 25.05
C TYR A 180 3.81 -6.15 24.23
N ILE A 181 4.16 -6.21 22.94
CA ILE A 181 4.34 -5.02 22.09
C ILE A 181 3.03 -4.23 22.01
N GLY A 182 1.90 -4.90 21.81
CA GLY A 182 0.61 -4.25 21.70
C GLY A 182 0.19 -3.51 22.97
N LEU A 183 0.42 -4.14 24.13
CA LEU A 183 0.17 -3.52 25.44
C LEU A 183 1.05 -2.30 25.66
N ILE A 184 2.35 -2.39 25.38
CA ILE A 184 3.30 -1.28 25.55
C ILE A 184 2.88 -0.08 24.68
N ILE A 185 2.57 -0.31 23.40
CA ILE A 185 2.11 0.74 22.48
C ILE A 185 0.80 1.36 23.00
N SER A 186 -0.13 0.55 23.47
CA SER A 186 -1.40 1.03 24.04
C SER A 186 -1.18 1.93 25.25
N ILE A 187 -0.31 1.54 26.19
CA ILE A 187 0.05 2.34 27.37
C ILE A 187 0.65 3.69 26.97
N ILE A 188 1.55 3.70 25.98
CA ILE A 188 2.16 4.93 25.46
C ILE A 188 1.09 5.86 24.88
N ILE A 189 0.18 5.32 24.06
CA ILE A 189 -0.89 6.12 23.44
C ILE A 189 -1.84 6.69 24.50
N PHE A 190 -2.29 5.88 25.46
CA PHE A 190 -3.15 6.36 26.55
C PHE A 190 -2.47 7.44 27.40
N SER A 191 -1.16 7.29 27.67
CA SER A 191 -0.39 8.29 28.40
C SER A 191 -0.31 9.61 27.63
N LEU A 192 -0.07 9.56 26.31
CA LEU A 192 -0.06 10.74 25.45
C LEU A 192 -1.43 11.43 25.41
N ILE A 193 -2.52 10.67 25.25
CA ILE A 193 -3.88 11.20 25.29
C ILE A 193 -4.15 11.88 26.65
N GLY A 194 -3.75 11.24 27.75
CA GLY A 194 -3.88 11.80 29.10
C GLY A 194 -3.14 13.14 29.25
N ILE A 195 -1.92 13.25 28.72
CA ILE A 195 -1.16 14.51 28.71
C ILE A 195 -1.86 15.58 27.87
N MET A 196 -2.36 15.23 26.68
CA MET A 196 -3.09 16.16 25.81
C MET A 196 -4.36 16.69 26.48
N VAL A 197 -5.15 15.82 27.10
CA VAL A 197 -6.39 16.22 27.80
C VAL A 197 -6.07 17.03 29.05
N ALA A 198 -5.09 16.61 29.86
CA ALA A 198 -4.67 17.36 31.05
C ALA A 198 -4.16 18.76 30.70
N SER A 199 -3.55 18.92 29.52
CA SER A 199 -3.05 20.22 29.08
C SER A 199 -4.15 21.26 28.86
N LEU A 200 -5.40 20.84 28.59
CA LEU A 200 -6.53 21.76 28.45
C LEU A 200 -6.78 22.61 29.70
N ILE A 201 -6.36 22.16 30.88
CA ILE A 201 -6.43 22.94 32.13
C ILE A 201 -5.72 24.30 31.98
N PHE A 202 -4.62 24.36 31.21
CA PHE A 202 -3.87 25.61 31.00
C PHE A 202 -4.65 26.67 30.21
N LEU A 203 -5.65 26.28 29.41
CA LEU A 203 -6.53 27.25 28.72
C LEU A 203 -7.38 28.06 29.69
N PHE A 204 -7.71 27.49 30.85
CA PHE A 204 -8.55 28.13 31.86
C PHE A 204 -7.74 28.89 32.92
N MET A 205 -6.41 28.77 32.90
CA MET A 205 -5.56 29.51 33.82
C MET A 205 -5.34 30.93 33.31
N GLU A 206 -5.78 31.94 34.07
CA GLU A 206 -5.64 33.36 33.72
C GLU A 206 -4.20 33.76 33.35
N ASN A 207 -3.21 33.19 34.04
CA ASN A 207 -1.79 33.44 33.78
C ASN A 207 -1.30 32.98 32.38
N PHE A 208 -2.04 32.08 31.74
CA PHE A 208 -1.69 31.53 30.43
C PHE A 208 -2.55 32.09 29.29
N ASN A 209 -3.64 32.80 29.61
CA ASN A 209 -4.56 33.38 28.63
C ASN A 209 -3.86 34.21 27.52
N PRO A 210 -2.85 35.06 27.81
CA PRO A 210 -2.17 35.83 26.77
C PRO A 210 -1.49 35.00 25.67
N PHE A 211 -1.14 33.73 25.95
CA PHE A 211 -0.50 32.84 24.97
C PHE A 211 -1.49 32.16 24.02
N PHE A 212 -2.78 32.18 24.37
CA PHE A 212 -3.85 31.51 23.63
C PHE A 212 -4.84 32.47 22.97
N GLU A 213 -4.68 33.79 23.14
CA GLU A 213 -5.59 34.85 22.65
C GLU A 213 -5.82 34.83 21.12
N TYR A 214 -4.88 34.29 20.34
CA TYR A 214 -4.98 34.22 18.87
C TYR A 214 -6.15 33.36 18.37
N LEU A 215 -6.58 32.36 19.14
CA LEU A 215 -7.61 31.42 18.73
C LEU A 215 -8.65 31.25 19.85
N PRO A 216 -9.96 31.32 19.53
CA PRO A 216 -11.03 31.05 20.50
C PRO A 216 -10.84 29.75 21.26
N LEU A 217 -11.23 29.76 22.55
CA LEU A 217 -11.10 28.61 23.45
C LEU A 217 -11.71 27.32 22.86
N ASP A 218 -12.89 27.44 22.26
CA ASP A 218 -13.60 26.30 21.66
C ASP A 218 -12.79 25.63 20.53
N LEU A 219 -12.08 26.43 19.73
CA LEU A 219 -11.26 25.93 18.63
C LEU A 219 -9.98 25.25 19.15
N TRP A 220 -9.40 25.71 20.28
CA TRP A 220 -8.30 24.98 20.92
C TRP A 220 -8.72 23.61 21.44
N VAL A 221 -9.89 23.54 22.09
CA VAL A 221 -10.47 22.26 22.53
C VAL A 221 -10.69 21.35 21.33
N LEU A 222 -11.20 21.88 20.22
CA LEU A 222 -11.41 21.12 18.99
C LEU A 222 -10.10 20.60 18.38
N VAL A 223 -9.02 21.38 18.38
CA VAL A 223 -7.69 20.96 17.89
C VAL A 223 -7.12 19.82 18.72
N VAL A 224 -7.22 19.91 20.05
CA VAL A 224 -6.77 18.84 20.96
C VAL A 224 -7.62 17.59 20.76
N PHE A 225 -8.94 17.73 20.68
CA PHE A 225 -9.85 16.62 20.42
C PHE A 225 -9.56 15.93 19.08
N GLY A 226 -9.38 16.69 18.00
CA GLY A 226 -9.00 16.14 16.69
C GLY A 226 -7.68 15.38 16.73
N SER A 227 -6.70 15.87 17.49
CA SER A 227 -5.41 15.18 17.67
C SER A 227 -5.56 13.87 18.45
N VAL A 228 -6.44 13.83 19.46
CA VAL A 228 -6.79 12.60 20.19
C VAL A 228 -7.48 11.61 19.26
N VAL A 229 -8.46 12.03 18.46
CA VAL A 229 -9.14 11.14 17.48
C VAL A 229 -8.13 10.58 16.47
N MET A 230 -7.21 11.40 15.97
CA MET A 230 -6.13 10.93 15.08
C MET A 230 -5.20 9.93 15.78
N LEU A 231 -4.84 10.13 17.05
CA LEU A 231 -4.06 9.13 17.81
C LEU A 231 -4.83 7.83 18.01
N CYS A 232 -6.14 7.91 18.27
CA CYS A 232 -7.00 6.74 18.41
C CYS A 232 -7.11 5.92 17.12
N SER A 233 -6.87 6.51 15.94
CA SER A 233 -6.87 5.77 14.66
C SER A 233 -5.87 4.61 14.65
N ILE A 234 -4.78 4.70 15.41
CA ILE A 234 -3.78 3.62 15.52
C ILE A 234 -4.40 2.34 16.03
N PHE A 235 -5.40 2.46 16.89
CA PHE A 235 -6.07 1.33 17.47
C PHE A 235 -6.93 0.53 16.47
N THR A 236 -7.32 1.12 15.33
CA THR A 236 -8.05 0.39 14.28
C THR A 236 -7.24 -0.75 13.65
N LYS A 237 -5.92 -0.79 13.90
CA LYS A 237 -5.02 -1.88 13.50
C LYS A 237 -4.84 -2.96 14.57
N PHE A 238 -5.28 -2.69 15.79
CA PHE A 238 -5.41 -3.72 16.80
C PHE A 238 -6.67 -4.51 16.47
N GLY A 239 -6.65 -5.82 16.72
CA GLY A 239 -7.70 -6.75 16.29
C GLY A 239 -9.11 -6.38 16.77
N GLU A 240 -10.07 -7.28 16.51
CA GLU A 240 -11.53 -7.08 16.65
C GLU A 240 -11.97 -6.38 17.96
N GLY A 241 -11.27 -6.60 19.08
CA GLY A 241 -11.66 -6.07 20.38
C GLY A 241 -11.72 -4.54 20.52
N LEU A 242 -11.11 -3.76 19.62
CA LEU A 242 -11.16 -2.30 19.73
C LEU A 242 -12.27 -1.63 18.90
N LEU A 243 -12.77 -2.31 17.86
CA LEU A 243 -13.97 -1.88 17.15
C LEU A 243 -15.14 -1.70 18.12
N ASP A 244 -15.23 -2.57 19.13
CA ASP A 244 -16.22 -2.49 20.20
C ASP A 244 -16.05 -1.26 21.10
N PHE A 245 -14.81 -0.83 21.36
CA PHE A 245 -14.53 0.36 22.18
C PHE A 245 -14.84 1.67 21.42
N LEU A 246 -14.50 1.73 20.14
CA LEU A 246 -14.88 2.86 19.28
C LEU A 246 -16.40 2.93 19.10
N TYR A 247 -17.07 1.76 18.94
CA TYR A 247 -18.52 1.64 18.92
C TYR A 247 -19.16 2.19 20.20
N PHE A 248 -18.56 1.89 21.35
CA PHE A 248 -19.00 2.39 22.65
C PHE A 248 -18.88 3.91 22.81
N LEU A 249 -17.77 4.51 22.36
CA LEU A 249 -17.51 5.94 22.58
C LEU A 249 -18.28 6.86 21.65
N CYS A 250 -18.61 6.42 20.43
CA CYS A 250 -19.11 7.35 19.42
C CYS A 250 -20.37 6.88 18.70
N GLY A 251 -20.87 5.67 18.99
CA GLY A 251 -22.15 5.18 18.46
C GLY A 251 -22.25 5.17 16.94
N TYR A 252 -21.12 5.17 16.22
CA TYR A 252 -21.14 5.07 14.77
C TYR A 252 -21.40 3.63 14.34
N LYS A 253 -22.35 3.48 13.43
CA LYS A 253 -22.61 2.22 12.73
C LYS A 253 -21.63 2.14 11.57
N ILE A 254 -20.60 1.31 11.70
CA ILE A 254 -19.69 1.04 10.58
C ILE A 254 -20.41 0.02 9.70
N ASP A 255 -20.85 0.46 8.52
CA ASP A 255 -21.21 -0.48 7.46
C ASP A 255 -19.91 -1.04 6.91
N ASN A 256 -19.70 -2.34 7.10
CA ASN A 256 -18.61 -3.06 6.44
C ASN A 256 -18.89 -3.06 4.94
N ILE A 257 -18.42 -2.03 4.25
CA ILE A 257 -18.33 -2.04 2.81
C ILE A 257 -17.16 -2.95 2.49
N TYR A 258 -17.45 -4.19 2.09
CA TYR A 258 -16.48 -5.05 1.43
C TYR A 258 -16.06 -4.35 0.14
N VAL A 259 -14.97 -3.58 0.22
CA VAL A 259 -14.32 -3.04 -0.97
C VAL A 259 -13.73 -4.22 -1.71
N GLU A 260 -14.01 -4.32 -3.00
CA GLU A 260 -13.57 -5.40 -3.89
C GLU A 260 -12.14 -5.86 -3.58
N ASP A 261 -11.97 -7.18 -3.55
CA ASP A 261 -10.71 -7.86 -3.25
C ASP A 261 -9.51 -7.18 -3.93
N GLY A 262 -8.56 -6.67 -3.13
CA GLY A 262 -7.23 -6.28 -3.61
C GLY A 262 -6.95 -4.79 -3.84
N LYS A 263 -7.73 -3.84 -3.28
CA LYS A 263 -7.42 -2.38 -3.46
C LYS A 263 -7.16 -1.54 -2.21
N ASN A 264 -7.23 -2.09 -0.99
CA ASN A 264 -7.21 -1.25 0.23
C ASN A 264 -6.08 -1.47 1.23
N PHE A 265 -5.11 -2.34 0.94
CA PHE A 265 -3.90 -2.42 1.77
C PHE A 265 -2.73 -1.71 1.10
N GLU A 266 -2.96 -0.48 0.64
CA GLU A 266 -1.84 0.47 0.65
C GLU A 266 -1.33 0.44 2.09
N ALA A 267 -0.08 0.03 2.27
CA ALA A 267 0.60 -0.01 3.55
C ALA A 267 0.49 1.40 4.14
N CYS A 268 -0.57 1.62 4.91
CA CYS A 268 -0.89 2.92 5.45
C CYS A 268 0.33 3.28 6.26
N ASN A 269 1.13 4.22 5.76
CA ASN A 269 2.44 4.52 6.27
C ASN A 269 2.24 5.15 7.64
N MET A 270 2.13 4.29 8.67
CA MET A 270 1.66 4.62 10.01
C MET A 270 2.61 5.58 10.71
N GLU A 271 3.88 5.51 10.33
CA GLU A 271 4.88 6.48 10.73
C GLU A 271 4.39 7.89 10.39
N SER A 272 3.71 8.08 9.25
CA SER A 272 3.16 9.38 8.86
C SER A 272 2.03 9.83 9.79
N ILE A 273 0.97 9.05 10.02
CA ILE A 273 -0.20 9.52 10.78
C ILE A 273 0.14 9.80 12.26
N PHE A 274 0.89 8.91 12.91
CA PHE A 274 1.30 9.10 14.30
C PHE A 274 2.22 10.31 14.46
N VAL A 275 3.25 10.43 13.61
CA VAL A 275 4.17 11.56 13.63
C VAL A 275 3.44 12.85 13.29
N THR A 276 2.53 12.85 12.31
CA THR A 276 1.71 14.00 11.97
C THR A 276 0.81 14.42 13.14
N SER A 277 0.17 13.49 13.85
CA SER A 277 -0.69 13.85 15.00
C SER A 277 0.12 14.48 16.13
N ILE A 278 1.24 13.86 16.52
CA ILE A 278 2.12 14.40 17.56
C ILE A 278 2.72 15.74 17.13
N SER A 279 3.16 15.85 15.88
CA SER A 279 3.75 17.08 15.33
C SER A 279 2.70 18.19 15.26
N ASN A 280 1.48 17.88 14.84
CA ASN A 280 0.38 18.85 14.75
C ASN A 280 0.03 19.37 16.14
N TYR A 281 -0.16 18.49 17.13
CA TYR A 281 -0.39 18.91 18.52
C TYR A 281 0.80 19.69 19.08
N GLY A 282 2.02 19.19 18.89
CA GLY A 282 3.25 19.80 19.38
C GLY A 282 3.49 21.20 18.81
N LEU A 283 3.37 21.37 17.50
CA LEU A 283 3.59 22.65 16.81
C LEU A 283 2.47 23.65 17.08
N SER A 284 1.21 23.21 17.05
CA SER A 284 0.07 24.12 17.22
C SER A 284 -0.11 24.54 18.69
N TYR A 285 -0.10 23.57 19.61
CA TYR A 285 -0.48 23.76 21.00
C TYR A 285 0.71 23.62 21.96
N GLY A 286 1.50 22.55 21.81
CA GLY A 286 2.59 22.20 22.73
C GLY A 286 3.67 23.29 22.87
N ILE A 287 4.15 23.85 21.75
CA ILE A 287 5.16 24.92 21.75
C ILE A 287 4.68 26.15 22.52
N ARG A 288 3.40 26.51 22.38
CA ARG A 288 2.81 27.67 23.08
C ARG A 288 2.74 27.42 24.58
N LEU A 289 2.37 26.21 24.98
CA LEU A 289 2.36 25.81 26.38
C LEU A 289 3.77 25.86 26.98
N VAL A 290 4.78 25.37 26.25
CA VAL A 290 6.19 25.48 26.65
C VAL A 290 6.64 26.94 26.76
N PHE A 291 6.30 27.79 25.79
CA PHE A 291 6.59 29.23 25.87
C PHE A 291 5.91 29.90 27.06
N GLY A 292 4.64 29.55 27.33
CA GLY A 292 3.92 30.03 28.51
C GLY A 292 4.62 29.65 29.82
N LEU A 293 5.10 28.42 29.93
CA LEU A 293 5.85 27.95 31.10
C LEU A 293 7.20 28.66 31.25
N LEU A 294 7.96 28.83 30.15
CA LEU A 294 9.26 29.50 30.17
C LEU A 294 9.14 31.00 30.46
N GLN A 295 8.14 31.68 29.88
CA GLN A 295 7.92 33.12 30.07
C GLN A 295 7.16 33.46 31.36
N LYS A 296 6.57 32.48 32.06
CA LYS A 296 5.92 32.71 33.37
C LYS A 296 6.82 33.41 34.37
N ARG A 297 8.14 33.17 34.32
CA ARG A 297 9.14 33.90 35.13
C ARG A 297 9.15 35.39 34.81
N ASN A 298 9.08 35.75 33.54
CA ASN A 298 9.15 37.13 33.07
C ASN A 298 7.82 37.88 33.26
N ILE A 299 6.66 37.22 33.27
CA ILE A 299 5.36 37.87 33.50
C ILE A 299 5.27 38.41 34.93
N ARG A 300 5.79 37.67 35.93
CA ARG A 300 5.82 38.15 37.31
C ARG A 300 6.71 39.39 37.43
N GLU A 301 7.88 39.37 36.79
CA GLU A 301 8.78 40.52 36.76
C GLU A 301 8.19 41.70 35.97
N SER A 302 7.53 41.46 34.84
CA SER A 302 6.89 42.52 34.06
C SER A 302 5.69 43.11 34.77
N PHE A 303 4.91 42.32 35.52
CA PHE A 303 3.85 42.81 36.40
C PHE A 303 4.40 43.66 37.53
N ILE A 304 5.45 43.19 38.25
CA ILE A 304 6.12 43.97 39.30
C ILE A 304 6.67 45.28 38.72
N ASN A 305 7.31 45.25 37.55
CA ASN A 305 7.84 46.44 36.89
C ASN A 305 6.74 47.40 36.45
N LYS A 306 5.59 46.89 35.96
CA LYS A 306 4.44 47.70 35.54
C LYS A 306 3.76 48.37 36.74
N VAL A 307 3.63 47.65 37.86
CA VAL A 307 3.14 48.19 39.14
C VAL A 307 4.10 49.25 39.68
N ASN A 308 5.40 48.96 39.76
CA ASN A 308 6.42 49.92 40.22
C ASN A 308 6.46 51.19 39.36
N LYS A 309 6.36 51.05 38.03
CA LYS A 309 6.32 52.20 37.10
C LYS A 309 5.06 53.04 37.28
N GLY A 310 3.92 52.43 37.61
CA GLY A 310 2.69 53.13 37.96
C GLY A 310 2.78 53.92 39.27
N PHE A 311 3.46 53.37 40.28
CA PHE A 311 3.70 54.06 41.55
C PHE A 311 4.70 55.22 41.42
N ILE A 312 5.84 54.99 40.76
CA ILE A 312 6.90 55.99 40.60
C ILE A 312 6.41 57.20 39.78
N ASN A 313 5.62 56.97 38.73
CA ASN A 313 5.13 58.06 37.89
C ASN A 313 4.01 58.88 38.57
N ASN A 314 3.15 58.27 39.39
CA ASN A 314 2.10 58.99 40.11
C ASN A 314 2.63 59.93 41.19
N GLU A 315 3.79 59.65 41.78
CA GLU A 315 4.43 60.54 42.76
C GLU A 315 5.02 61.79 42.09
N SER A 316 5.49 61.67 40.84
CA SER A 316 6.05 62.79 40.08
C SER A 316 5.00 63.77 39.52
N MET A 317 3.75 63.31 39.33
CA MET A 317 2.69 64.09 38.67
C MET A 317 1.90 65.01 39.61
N ASN A 318 2.02 64.84 40.93
CA ASN A 318 1.46 65.77 41.92
C ASN A 318 2.34 67.01 42.18
N ASN A 319 3.55 67.09 41.61
CA ASN A 319 4.47 68.23 41.81
C ASN A 319 4.64 69.17 40.61
N SER A 320 3.98 68.95 39.47
CA SER A 320 4.20 69.75 38.25
C SER A 320 2.96 70.48 37.71
N LYS A 321 1.93 70.69 38.53
CA LYS A 321 0.76 71.47 38.15
C LYS A 321 0.94 72.98 38.38
N ILE A 322 2.06 73.58 37.95
CA ILE A 322 2.22 75.05 37.87
C ILE A 322 3.09 75.43 36.65
N LYS A 323 2.48 76.22 35.74
CA LYS A 323 3.05 77.00 34.61
C LYS A 323 3.55 76.17 33.40
N SER A 324 3.33 76.54 32.14
CA SER A 324 2.88 77.80 31.52
C SER A 324 2.37 77.55 30.10
N SER A 325 1.41 78.37 29.70
CA SER A 325 0.92 78.63 28.34
C SER A 325 1.98 79.27 27.42
N GLN A 326 1.98 78.92 26.12
CA GLN A 326 2.12 79.78 24.91
C GLN A 326 2.59 78.90 23.74
N PHE A 327 1.77 78.69 22.71
CA PHE A 327 1.56 79.49 21.48
C PHE A 327 2.66 79.33 20.40
N ASN A 328 2.22 78.74 19.27
CA ASN A 328 2.58 78.94 17.85
C ASN A 328 4.06 78.98 17.40
N ASP A 329 4.43 78.21 16.36
CA ASP A 329 4.24 78.63 14.96
C ASP A 329 4.66 77.56 13.92
N THR A 330 4.05 77.72 12.75
CA THR A 330 4.18 77.06 11.43
C THR A 330 5.55 77.06 10.75
N SER A 331 5.85 76.04 9.92
CA SER A 331 6.27 76.23 8.49
C SER A 331 6.55 74.92 7.70
N CYS A 332 5.80 74.75 6.61
CA CYS A 332 6.13 74.46 5.20
C CYS A 332 7.01 73.27 4.69
N ILE A 333 6.34 72.39 3.92
CA ILE A 333 6.51 71.90 2.51
C ILE A 333 7.91 71.67 1.87
N THR A 334 8.06 70.48 1.25
CA THR A 334 8.62 70.07 -0.09
C THR A 334 9.54 68.84 0.07
N GLY A 335 9.59 67.81 -0.77
CA GLY A 335 8.94 67.42 -2.03
C GLY A 335 9.51 66.04 -2.46
N ASN A 336 8.81 65.36 -3.38
CA ASN A 336 9.24 64.37 -4.39
C ASN A 336 10.40 63.37 -4.13
N ASP A 337 10.18 62.06 -4.34
CA ASP A 337 10.32 61.45 -5.68
C ASP A 337 10.03 59.94 -5.69
N THR A 338 9.60 59.49 -6.87
CA THR A 338 9.27 58.14 -7.32
C THR A 338 10.49 57.20 -7.43
N ASN A 339 10.31 55.88 -7.27
CA ASN A 339 10.65 54.94 -8.35
C ASN A 339 10.22 53.49 -8.12
N TYR A 340 9.65 52.94 -9.20
CA TYR A 340 9.33 51.56 -9.49
C TYR A 340 10.59 50.67 -9.58
N SER A 341 10.47 49.40 -9.22
CA SER A 341 11.31 48.35 -9.78
C SER A 341 10.49 47.09 -10.06
N ALA A 342 10.43 46.72 -11.34
CA ALA A 342 9.88 45.48 -11.86
C ALA A 342 11.08 44.59 -12.24
N HIS A 343 11.08 43.34 -11.76
CA HIS A 343 12.08 42.34 -12.14
C HIS A 343 11.55 41.46 -13.26
N THR A 344 12.17 41.59 -14.43
CA THR A 344 12.06 40.72 -15.60
C THR A 344 13.02 39.52 -15.44
N TYR A 345 12.52 38.31 -15.67
CA TYR A 345 13.35 37.12 -15.92
C TYR A 345 13.51 36.90 -17.42
N THR A 346 14.75 36.75 -17.84
CA THR A 346 15.24 36.51 -19.20
C THR A 346 15.13 35.03 -19.57
N ASN A 347 14.53 34.76 -20.73
CA ASN A 347 14.69 33.51 -21.48
C ASN A 347 15.81 33.70 -22.51
N ASN A 348 16.72 32.74 -22.57
CA ASN A 348 17.39 32.22 -23.77
C ASN A 348 18.42 31.18 -23.32
N THR A 349 18.46 30.00 -23.95
CA THR A 349 19.50 29.68 -24.96
C THR A 349 19.20 28.32 -25.59
N GLU A 350 19.32 28.30 -26.91
CA GLU A 350 19.26 27.16 -27.81
C GLU A 350 20.32 26.09 -27.50
N SER A 351 20.00 24.84 -27.83
CA SER A 351 21.00 23.82 -28.16
C SER A 351 20.46 22.93 -29.27
N ASN A 352 20.99 23.16 -30.47
CA ASN A 352 20.93 22.26 -31.61
C ASN A 352 21.67 20.97 -31.27
N ASN A 353 21.04 19.82 -31.54
CA ASN A 353 21.79 18.59 -31.75
C ASN A 353 21.14 17.75 -32.86
N SER A 354 21.84 17.70 -33.99
CA SER A 354 21.58 16.88 -35.16
C SER A 354 21.99 15.44 -34.87
N ASN A 355 21.05 14.50 -34.95
CA ASN A 355 21.35 13.07 -34.93
C ASN A 355 20.94 12.43 -36.26
N ASN A 356 21.97 12.07 -37.04
CA ASN A 356 21.89 11.15 -38.16
C ASN A 356 21.37 9.78 -37.69
N LYS A 357 20.20 9.37 -38.20
CA LYS A 357 19.72 8.00 -38.10
C LYS A 357 19.99 7.27 -39.41
N ASN A 358 20.88 6.30 -39.35
CA ASN A 358 21.01 5.25 -40.37
C ASN A 358 19.75 4.38 -40.31
N GLU A 359 18.94 4.41 -41.35
CA GLU A 359 17.85 3.47 -41.58
C GLU A 359 18.42 2.07 -41.80
N THR A 360 18.31 1.22 -40.77
CA THR A 360 18.43 -0.23 -40.94
C THR A 360 17.07 -0.77 -41.33
N GLN A 361 17.04 -1.44 -42.48
CA GLN A 361 15.86 -2.05 -43.07
C GLN A 361 15.28 -3.10 -42.10
N SER A 362 14.19 -2.71 -41.42
CA SER A 362 13.43 -3.58 -40.53
C SER A 362 12.76 -4.69 -41.34
N VAL A 363 13.30 -5.90 -41.28
CA VAL A 363 12.61 -7.12 -41.71
C VAL A 363 11.32 -7.23 -40.90
N LYS A 364 10.17 -7.14 -41.57
CA LYS A 364 8.85 -7.28 -40.94
C LYS A 364 8.65 -8.72 -40.50
N THR A 365 9.09 -9.05 -39.28
CA THR A 365 8.68 -10.28 -38.60
C THR A 365 7.20 -10.18 -38.23
N SER A 366 6.45 -11.25 -38.47
CA SER A 366 5.02 -11.27 -38.14
C SER A 366 4.84 -11.13 -36.62
N ILE A 367 3.75 -10.49 -36.21
CA ILE A 367 3.41 -10.33 -34.78
C ILE A 367 3.40 -11.69 -34.07
N LEU A 368 3.01 -12.76 -34.78
CA LEU A 368 3.01 -14.13 -34.26
C LEU A 368 4.44 -14.65 -33.97
N SER A 369 5.44 -14.32 -34.79
CA SER A 369 6.83 -14.70 -34.52
C SER A 369 7.38 -13.97 -33.29
N LYS A 370 7.00 -12.72 -33.09
CA LYS A 370 7.39 -11.95 -31.89
C LYS A 370 6.78 -12.50 -30.60
N ILE A 371 5.55 -13.03 -30.67
CA ILE A 371 4.89 -13.68 -29.53
C ILE A 371 5.57 -15.02 -29.21
N ILE A 372 5.97 -15.78 -30.25
CA ILE A 372 6.67 -17.05 -30.09
C ILE A 372 8.09 -16.82 -29.53
N ASP A 373 8.85 -15.85 -30.03
CA ASP A 373 10.21 -15.55 -29.53
C ASP A 373 10.21 -15.05 -28.09
N TYR A 374 9.22 -14.23 -27.71
CA TYR A 374 9.04 -13.80 -26.32
C TYR A 374 8.74 -15.00 -25.40
N HIS A 375 8.03 -16.00 -25.90
CA HIS A 375 7.65 -17.19 -25.15
C HIS A 375 8.80 -18.13 -24.81
N TYR A 376 9.92 -18.07 -25.53
CA TYR A 376 11.09 -18.93 -25.31
C TYR A 376 12.30 -18.20 -24.72
N THR A 377 12.18 -16.88 -24.47
CA THR A 377 13.25 -16.06 -23.88
C THR A 377 13.00 -15.64 -22.43
N THR A 378 11.82 -15.92 -21.89
CA THR A 378 11.47 -15.86 -20.46
C THR A 378 11.22 -17.24 -19.92
#